data_AF-A0A8J4WZE0-F1
#
_entry.id   AF-A0A8J4WZE0-F1
#
_cell.length_a   1.000
_cell.length_b   1.000
_cell.length_c   1.000
_cell.angle_alpha   90.00
_cell.angle_beta   90.00
_cell.angle_gamma   90.00
#
_symmetry.space_group_name_H-M   'P 1'
#
loop_
_entity.id
_entity.type
_entity.pdbx_description
1 polymer ?
#
loop_
_entity_poly.entity_id
_entity_poly.type
_entity_poly.pdbx_seq_one_letter_code
_entity_poly.pdbx_strand_id
1 'polypeptide(L)'
;MPRLEERCWSCSGIKAKDLTDLCLWMASKLGEIMSTITSVLFQVRSAHLIRRGLVLFAVGVILALVLYFLQIQRKDALFPDEVLDTLFSSAWWIPLCCGTAAAVVGLLYPYLDSHLGEPHKFKREWASVMRCIAVFVGINHASAKLDFVNNVQLCLTLAALSLGLWWTFDRSRSGFGLGLTTAFFATLITQLLVYNGIYQFPSPQLGYVRSWLPCIFFSGGVTVGNIGRQLAM
;
A
#
# COMPACT_ATOMS: atom_id res chain seq x y z
N MET A 1 69.78 -63.95 10.52
CA MET A 1 68.42 -63.38 10.30
C MET A 1 67.57 -63.69 11.51
N PRO A 2 66.60 -62.86 11.96
CA PRO A 2 66.20 -61.49 11.56
C PRO A 2 66.30 -60.46 12.73
N ARG A 3 66.68 -59.19 12.52
CA ARG A 3 65.84 -57.97 12.31
C ARG A 3 64.61 -57.84 13.23
N LEU A 4 64.68 -56.92 14.19
CA LEU A 4 63.52 -56.24 14.79
C LEU A 4 63.78 -54.73 14.78
N GLU A 5 63.11 -54.05 13.84
CA GLU A 5 63.00 -52.59 13.77
C GLU A 5 62.07 -52.11 14.89
N GLU A 6 62.58 -51.34 15.85
CA GLU A 6 61.73 -50.53 16.72
C GLU A 6 61.34 -49.25 15.97
N ARG A 7 60.20 -49.36 15.27
CA ARG A 7 59.56 -48.27 14.57
C ARG A 7 58.97 -47.32 15.61
N CYS A 8 59.68 -46.23 15.89
CA CYS A 8 59.23 -45.11 16.71
C CYS A 8 57.90 -44.56 16.16
N TRP A 9 56.80 -44.76 16.89
CA TRP A 9 55.52 -44.13 16.60
C TRP A 9 55.59 -42.66 17.03
N SER A 10 55.99 -41.80 16.11
CA SER A 10 55.78 -40.35 16.24
C SER A 10 54.29 -40.06 16.09
N CYS A 11 53.56 -39.98 17.21
CA CYS A 11 52.27 -39.32 17.23
C CYS A 11 52.51 -37.82 17.06
N SER A 12 52.35 -37.30 15.84
CA SER A 12 52.38 -35.87 15.58
C SER A 12 51.16 -35.22 16.25
N GLY A 13 51.36 -34.71 17.45
CA GLY A 13 50.41 -33.84 18.13
C GLY A 13 50.17 -32.58 17.29
N ILE A 14 48.94 -32.43 16.80
CA ILE A 14 48.46 -31.18 16.19
C ILE A 14 48.67 -30.07 17.22
N LYS A 15 49.51 -29.08 16.92
CA LYS A 15 49.81 -27.98 17.84
C LYS A 15 48.52 -27.21 18.12
N ALA A 16 48.19 -27.04 19.40
CA ALA A 16 47.03 -26.26 19.84
C ALA A 16 46.97 -24.84 19.23
N LYS A 17 48.13 -24.25 18.90
CA LYS A 17 48.24 -22.95 18.20
C LYS A 17 47.64 -22.96 16.79
N ASP A 18 47.91 -24.00 15.99
CA ASP A 18 47.33 -24.14 14.64
C ASP A 18 45.80 -24.25 14.70
N LEU A 19 45.28 -24.93 15.73
CA LEU A 19 43.84 -25.09 15.92
C LEU A 19 43.16 -23.76 16.29
N THR A 20 43.79 -22.95 17.15
CA THR A 20 43.28 -21.60 17.49
C THR A 20 43.34 -20.62 16.33
N ASP A 21 44.43 -20.62 15.54
CA ASP A 21 44.56 -19.74 14.38
C ASP A 21 43.58 -20.12 13.27
N LEU A 22 43.35 -21.43 13.05
CA LEU A 22 42.31 -21.91 12.14
C LEU A 22 40.91 -21.49 12.60
N CYS A 23 40.60 -21.58 13.90
CA CYS A 23 39.33 -21.13 14.45
C CYS A 23 39.12 -19.61 14.29
N LEU A 24 40.14 -18.80 14.54
CA LEU A 24 40.09 -17.35 14.36
C LEU A 24 39.91 -16.95 12.90
N TRP A 25 40.62 -17.63 11.99
CA TRP A 25 40.48 -17.44 10.55
C TRP A 25 39.08 -17.83 10.06
N MET A 26 38.55 -18.97 10.53
CA MET A 26 37.18 -19.40 10.23
C MET A 26 36.14 -18.42 10.78
N ALA A 27 36.31 -17.91 12.00
CA ALA A 27 35.40 -16.92 12.59
C ALA A 27 35.41 -15.60 11.81
N SER A 28 36.59 -15.13 11.38
CA SER A 28 36.73 -13.95 10.52
C SER A 28 36.03 -14.16 9.17
N LYS A 29 36.21 -15.34 8.54
CA LYS A 29 35.52 -15.68 7.29
C LYS A 29 34.02 -15.78 7.47
N LEU A 30 33.54 -16.35 8.58
CA LEU A 30 32.12 -16.42 8.90
C LEU A 30 31.52 -15.02 9.08
N GLY A 31 32.26 -14.09 9.71
CA GLY A 31 31.87 -12.69 9.88
C GLY A 31 31.70 -11.96 8.54
N GLU A 32 32.66 -12.09 7.63
CA GLU A 32 32.58 -11.52 6.27
C GLU A 32 31.42 -12.10 5.46
N ILE A 33 31.21 -13.41 5.55
CA ILE A 33 30.11 -14.10 4.85
C ILE A 33 28.77 -13.61 5.42
N MET A 34 28.63 -13.50 6.74
CA MET A 34 27.41 -13.05 7.39
C MET A 34 27.10 -11.58 7.08
N SER A 35 28.10 -10.69 7.02
CA SER A 35 27.90 -9.30 6.60
C SER A 35 27.48 -9.19 5.14
N THR A 36 28.06 -10.00 4.26
CA THR A 36 27.72 -10.03 2.82
C THR A 36 26.32 -10.59 2.60
N ILE A 37 25.94 -11.64 3.33
CA ILE A 37 24.58 -12.17 3.30
C ILE A 37 23.59 -11.11 3.79
N THR A 38 23.90 -10.40 4.88
CA THR A 38 23.01 -9.38 5.45
C THR A 38 22.79 -8.22 4.48
N SER A 39 23.85 -7.74 3.81
CA SER A 39 23.74 -6.67 2.83
C SER A 39 22.96 -7.09 1.58
N VAL A 40 23.19 -8.30 1.06
CA VAL A 40 22.42 -8.86 -0.05
C VAL A 40 20.96 -9.06 0.34
N LEU A 41 20.67 -9.57 1.53
CA LEU A 41 19.31 -9.78 2.01
C LEU A 41 18.56 -8.44 2.17
N PHE A 42 19.25 -7.41 2.65
CA PHE A 42 18.71 -6.05 2.74
C PHE A 42 18.45 -5.44 1.35
N GLN A 43 19.36 -5.66 0.39
CA GLN A 43 19.20 -5.20 -0.99
C GLN A 43 18.05 -5.92 -1.71
N VAL A 44 17.92 -7.23 -1.54
CA VAL A 44 16.81 -8.01 -2.10
C VAL A 44 15.48 -7.59 -1.46
N ARG A 45 15.46 -7.42 -0.12
CA ARG A 45 14.25 -6.96 0.60
C ARG A 45 13.82 -5.57 0.18
N SER A 46 14.76 -4.63 0.04
CA SER A 46 14.46 -3.28 -0.45
C SER A 46 13.96 -3.28 -1.90
N ALA A 47 14.55 -4.08 -2.78
CA ALA A 47 14.07 -4.24 -4.16
C ALA A 47 12.62 -4.77 -4.23
N HIS A 48 12.27 -5.75 -3.39
CA HIS A 48 10.89 -6.25 -3.31
C HIS A 48 9.91 -5.19 -2.80
N LEU A 49 10.29 -4.39 -1.80
CA LEU A 49 9.47 -3.28 -1.30
C LEU A 49 9.29 -2.18 -2.36
N ILE A 50 10.35 -1.83 -3.08
CA ILE A 50 10.30 -0.85 -4.17
C ILE A 50 9.36 -1.33 -5.27
N ARG A 51 9.48 -2.59 -5.71
CA ARG A 51 8.59 -3.17 -6.73
C ARG A 51 7.12 -3.14 -6.27
N ARG A 52 6.84 -3.51 -5.02
CA ARG A 52 5.48 -3.45 -4.45
C ARG A 52 4.95 -2.03 -4.41
N GLY A 53 5.78 -1.08 -3.98
CA GLY A 53 5.45 0.35 -3.98
C GLY A 53 5.14 0.89 -5.36
N LEU A 54 5.92 0.52 -6.38
CA LEU A 54 5.69 0.91 -7.77
C LEU A 54 4.37 0.35 -8.33
N VAL A 55 4.05 -0.92 -8.04
CA VAL A 55 2.78 -1.52 -8.44
C VAL A 55 1.61 -0.80 -7.76
N LEU A 56 1.69 -0.56 -6.45
CA LEU A 56 0.65 0.16 -5.71
C LEU A 56 0.47 1.60 -6.21
N PHE A 57 1.58 2.28 -6.54
CA PHE A 57 1.57 3.60 -7.14
C PHE A 57 0.82 3.60 -8.48
N ALA A 58 1.20 2.69 -9.39
CA ALA A 58 0.57 2.58 -10.71
C ALA A 58 -0.93 2.26 -10.60
N VAL A 59 -1.30 1.31 -9.74
CA VAL A 59 -2.71 0.97 -9.48
C VAL A 59 -3.47 2.17 -8.91
N GLY A 60 -2.86 2.93 -7.99
CA GLY A 60 -3.46 4.14 -7.43
C GLY A 60 -3.71 5.23 -8.48
N VAL A 61 -2.74 5.46 -9.38
CA VAL A 61 -2.89 6.40 -10.50
C VAL A 61 -4.02 5.95 -11.43
N ILE A 62 -4.04 4.67 -11.82
CA ILE A 62 -5.08 4.12 -12.70
C ILE A 62 -6.46 4.25 -12.07
N LEU A 63 -6.62 3.87 -10.80
CA LEU A 63 -7.89 4.02 -10.09
C LEU A 63 -8.31 5.49 -10.01
N ALA A 64 -7.41 6.41 -9.69
CA ALA A 64 -7.72 7.85 -9.64
C ALA A 64 -8.22 8.36 -11.00
N LEU A 65 -7.56 7.98 -12.09
CA LEU A 65 -7.98 8.33 -13.45
C LEU A 65 -9.36 7.74 -13.77
N VAL A 66 -9.60 6.45 -13.49
CA VAL A 66 -10.90 5.80 -13.73
C VAL A 66 -12.02 6.50 -12.98
N LEU A 67 -11.83 6.79 -11.69
CA LEU A 67 -12.82 7.50 -10.88
C LEU A 67 -13.09 8.89 -11.43
N TYR A 68 -12.05 9.60 -11.84
CA TYR A 68 -12.16 10.93 -12.42
C TYR A 68 -12.92 10.91 -13.76
N PHE A 69 -12.61 9.97 -14.65
CA PHE A 69 -13.36 9.76 -15.90
C PHE A 69 -14.85 9.48 -15.63
N LEU A 70 -15.16 8.60 -14.68
CA LEU A 70 -16.54 8.29 -14.29
C LEU A 70 -17.29 9.51 -13.73
N GLN A 71 -16.58 10.42 -13.06
CA GLN A 71 -17.14 11.67 -12.56
C GLN A 71 -17.38 12.71 -13.68
N ILE A 72 -16.58 12.71 -14.75
CA ILE A 72 -16.74 13.62 -15.90
C ILE A 72 -17.86 13.21 -16.82
N GLN A 73 -18.05 11.90 -17.09
CA GLN A 73 -19.10 11.39 -17.99
C GLN A 73 -20.52 11.85 -17.59
N ARG A 74 -20.69 12.37 -16.37
CA ARG A 74 -21.93 12.98 -15.88
C ARG A 74 -22.13 14.43 -16.34
N LYS A 75 -21.06 15.21 -16.52
CA LYS A 75 -21.18 16.67 -16.65
C LYS A 75 -21.64 17.13 -18.02
N ASP A 76 -21.22 16.47 -19.09
CA ASP A 76 -21.72 16.69 -20.45
C ASP A 76 -21.53 15.41 -21.27
N ALA A 77 -22.57 14.96 -21.97
CA ALA A 77 -22.54 13.76 -22.82
C ALA A 77 -21.81 13.98 -24.16
N LEU A 78 -21.40 15.22 -24.45
CA LEU A 78 -20.45 15.54 -25.51
C LEU A 78 -19.08 15.76 -24.86
N PHE A 79 -18.12 14.90 -25.18
CA PHE A 79 -16.72 15.05 -24.79
C PHE A 79 -16.17 16.38 -25.34
N PRO A 80 -15.91 17.40 -24.52
CA PRO A 80 -15.16 18.56 -24.96
C PRO A 80 -13.69 18.21 -24.78
N ASP A 81 -12.90 18.22 -25.85
CA ASP A 81 -11.45 17.97 -25.82
C ASP A 81 -10.73 18.83 -24.75
N GLU A 82 -11.33 19.97 -24.37
CA GLU A 82 -10.92 20.87 -23.30
C GLU A 82 -10.76 20.22 -21.92
N VAL A 83 -11.53 19.18 -21.57
CA VAL A 83 -11.45 18.55 -20.24
C VAL A 83 -10.23 17.63 -20.12
N LEU A 84 -9.85 16.98 -21.22
CA LEU A 84 -8.64 16.17 -21.29
C LEU A 84 -7.41 17.10 -21.20
N ASP A 85 -7.45 18.23 -21.89
CA ASP A 85 -6.41 19.25 -21.80
C ASP A 85 -6.33 19.87 -20.39
N THR A 86 -7.46 20.09 -19.72
CA THR A 86 -7.49 20.59 -18.34
C THR A 86 -6.89 19.58 -17.35
N LEU A 87 -7.09 18.28 -17.58
CA LEU A 87 -6.46 17.21 -16.80
C LEU A 87 -4.95 17.19 -16.97
N PHE A 88 -4.48 17.20 -18.23
CA PHE A 88 -3.06 17.12 -18.54
C PHE A 88 -2.32 18.43 -18.21
N SER A 89 -3.04 19.56 -18.16
CA SER A 89 -2.45 20.89 -17.93
C SER A 89 -2.61 21.42 -16.50
N SER A 90 -3.80 21.31 -15.89
CA SER A 90 -4.12 21.96 -14.59
C SER A 90 -4.18 20.99 -13.40
N ALA A 91 -4.61 19.74 -13.62
CA ALA A 91 -4.90 18.78 -12.54
C ALA A 91 -4.03 17.50 -12.57
N TRP A 92 -2.95 17.47 -13.34
CA TRP A 92 -2.07 16.31 -13.52
C TRP A 92 -1.40 15.82 -12.22
N TRP A 93 -1.29 16.70 -11.22
CA TRP A 93 -0.74 16.38 -9.91
C TRP A 93 -1.69 15.52 -9.07
N ILE A 94 -3.01 15.56 -9.30
CA ILE A 94 -4.00 14.82 -8.48
C ILE A 94 -3.82 13.31 -8.60
N PRO A 95 -3.77 12.70 -9.81
CA PRO A 95 -3.50 11.27 -9.94
C PRO A 95 -2.17 10.85 -9.31
N LEU A 96 -1.13 11.70 -9.40
CA LEU A 96 0.18 11.43 -8.78
C LEU A 96 0.11 11.45 -7.25
N CYS A 97 -0.61 12.41 -6.66
CA CYS A 97 -0.87 12.45 -5.22
C CYS A 97 -1.66 11.20 -4.76
N CYS A 98 -2.67 10.78 -5.51
CA CYS A 98 -3.41 9.55 -5.21
C CYS A 98 -2.53 8.30 -5.32
N GLY A 99 -1.66 8.21 -6.34
CA GLY A 99 -0.70 7.13 -6.50
C GLY A 99 0.30 7.04 -5.34
N THR A 100 0.87 8.18 -4.91
CA THR A 100 1.80 8.21 -3.77
C THR A 100 1.12 7.81 -2.48
N ALA A 101 -0.08 8.34 -2.20
CA ALA A 101 -0.89 7.94 -1.05
C ALA A 101 -1.20 6.44 -1.08
N ALA A 102 -1.53 5.89 -2.25
CA ALA A 102 -1.80 4.47 -2.42
C ALA A 102 -0.56 3.60 -2.12
N ALA A 103 0.62 4.01 -2.59
CA ALA A 103 1.87 3.32 -2.27
C ALA A 103 2.17 3.34 -0.77
N VAL A 104 2.02 4.49 -0.11
CA VAL A 104 2.26 4.64 1.33
C VAL A 104 1.29 3.77 2.13
N VAL A 105 -0.01 3.90 1.88
CA VAL A 105 -1.04 3.14 2.61
C VAL A 105 -0.89 1.64 2.34
N GLY A 106 -0.71 1.23 1.09
CA GLY A 106 -0.58 -0.18 0.72
C GLY A 106 0.68 -0.86 1.30
N LEU A 107 1.77 -0.12 1.50
CA LEU A 107 2.97 -0.64 2.18
C LEU A 107 2.84 -0.62 3.71
N LEU A 108 2.10 0.34 4.28
CA LEU A 108 1.92 0.50 5.71
C LEU A 108 0.99 -0.59 6.31
N TYR A 109 0.00 -1.06 5.54
CA TYR A 109 -0.94 -2.10 5.96
C TYR A 109 -0.25 -3.41 6.39
N PRO A 110 0.56 -4.09 5.55
CA PRO A 110 1.26 -5.32 5.94
C PRO A 110 2.20 -5.13 7.13
N TYR A 111 2.82 -3.96 7.24
CA TYR A 111 3.70 -3.62 8.36
C TYR A 111 2.92 -3.55 9.67
N LEU A 112 1.78 -2.85 9.69
CA LEU A 112 0.95 -2.73 10.89
C LEU A 112 0.24 -4.04 11.25
N ASP A 113 -0.17 -4.84 10.28
CA ASP A 113 -0.70 -6.19 10.55
C ASP A 113 0.31 -7.06 11.29
N SER A 114 1.59 -6.99 10.87
CA SER A 114 2.68 -7.74 11.52
C SER A 114 2.92 -7.28 12.97
N HIS A 115 2.80 -5.98 13.24
CA HIS A 115 3.02 -5.41 14.57
C HIS A 115 1.84 -5.64 15.51
N LEU A 116 0.61 -5.59 14.98
CA LEU A 116 -0.61 -5.83 15.75
C LEU A 116 -0.89 -7.32 15.99
N GLY A 117 -0.05 -8.21 15.43
CA GLY A 117 -0.19 -9.66 15.57
C GLY A 117 -1.51 -10.16 15.00
N GLU A 118 -2.11 -9.43 14.05
CA GLU A 118 -3.31 -9.93 13.38
C GLU A 118 -2.88 -11.14 12.55
N PRO A 119 -3.42 -12.36 12.82
CA PRO A 119 -3.08 -13.52 12.01
C PRO A 119 -3.41 -13.15 10.57
N HIS A 120 -2.50 -13.40 9.63
CA HIS A 120 -2.75 -13.25 8.19
C HIS A 120 -3.98 -14.08 7.84
N LYS A 121 -5.17 -13.47 7.97
CA LYS A 121 -6.43 -14.21 7.93
C LYS A 121 -6.66 -14.60 6.49
N PHE A 122 -6.46 -15.89 6.27
CA PHE A 122 -7.20 -16.73 5.34
C PHE A 122 -7.09 -16.31 3.87
N LYS A 123 -6.26 -17.05 3.11
CA LYS A 123 -6.25 -17.19 1.64
C LYS A 123 -7.14 -16.17 0.92
N ARG A 124 -6.71 -14.92 0.93
CA ARG A 124 -7.53 -13.89 0.34
C ARG A 124 -7.32 -14.00 -1.16
N GLU A 125 -8.33 -14.46 -1.88
CA GLU A 125 -8.20 -14.67 -3.30
C GLU A 125 -8.15 -13.32 -4.03
N TRP A 126 -7.43 -13.24 -5.15
CA TRP A 126 -7.46 -12.09 -6.05
C TRP A 126 -8.90 -11.72 -6.45
N ALA A 127 -9.80 -12.71 -6.53
CA ALA A 127 -11.22 -12.49 -6.75
C ALA A 127 -11.86 -11.56 -5.69
N SER A 128 -11.53 -11.72 -4.42
CA SER A 128 -12.04 -10.86 -3.34
C SER A 128 -11.55 -9.41 -3.50
N VAL A 129 -10.29 -9.24 -3.93
CA VAL A 129 -9.72 -7.91 -4.18
C VAL A 129 -10.38 -7.23 -5.37
N MET A 130 -10.60 -7.96 -6.47
CA MET A 130 -11.30 -7.44 -7.64
C MET A 130 -12.75 -7.04 -7.29
N ARG A 131 -13.44 -7.81 -6.45
CA ARG A 131 -14.77 -7.43 -5.93
C ARG A 131 -14.70 -6.17 -5.07
N CYS A 132 -13.70 -6.04 -4.20
CA CYS A 132 -13.50 -4.85 -3.37
C CYS A 132 -13.27 -3.60 -4.25
N ILE A 133 -12.43 -3.71 -5.30
CA ILE A 133 -12.20 -2.63 -6.27
C ILE A 133 -13.50 -2.27 -7.00
N ALA A 134 -14.26 -3.26 -7.46
CA ALA A 134 -15.52 -3.03 -8.15
C ALA A 134 -16.55 -2.31 -7.26
N VAL A 135 -16.68 -2.72 -5.99
CA VAL A 135 -17.57 -2.05 -5.03
C VAL A 135 -17.07 -0.63 -4.72
N PHE A 136 -15.76 -0.42 -4.57
CA PHE A 136 -15.18 0.92 -4.37
C PHE A 136 -15.47 1.86 -5.55
N VAL A 137 -15.23 1.40 -6.78
CA VAL A 137 -15.58 2.15 -8.00
C VAL A 137 -17.08 2.40 -8.07
N GLY A 138 -17.91 1.42 -7.69
CA GLY A 138 -19.36 1.56 -7.61
C GLY A 138 -19.82 2.59 -6.59
N ILE A 139 -19.23 2.63 -5.39
CA ILE A 139 -19.48 3.66 -4.36
C ILE A 139 -19.13 5.05 -4.91
N ASN A 140 -17.99 5.18 -5.57
CA ASN A 140 -17.57 6.46 -6.16
C ASN A 140 -18.53 6.89 -7.27
N HIS A 141 -18.90 5.98 -8.17
CA HIS A 141 -19.88 6.25 -9.22
C HIS A 141 -21.25 6.63 -8.64
N ALA A 142 -21.73 5.91 -7.62
CA ALA A 142 -22.99 6.21 -6.93
C ALA A 142 -22.95 7.59 -6.25
N SER A 143 -21.84 7.95 -5.61
CA SER A 143 -21.66 9.28 -5.00
C SER A 143 -21.71 10.41 -6.03
N ALA A 144 -21.23 10.12 -7.25
CA ALA A 144 -21.25 11.08 -8.34
C ALA A 144 -22.64 11.16 -8.97
N LYS A 145 -23.45 10.09 -8.95
CA LYS A 145 -24.73 9.99 -9.67
C LYS A 145 -25.95 10.30 -8.81
N LEU A 146 -25.89 10.11 -7.49
CA LEU A 146 -27.04 10.28 -6.60
C LEU A 146 -27.19 11.73 -6.14
N ASP A 147 -28.08 12.48 -6.78
CA ASP A 147 -28.54 13.79 -6.29
C ASP A 147 -29.67 13.60 -5.26
N PHE A 148 -29.29 13.27 -4.02
CA PHE A 148 -30.28 13.25 -2.94
C PHE A 148 -30.69 14.68 -2.55
N VAL A 149 -31.99 14.87 -2.31
CA VAL A 149 -32.56 16.14 -1.81
C VAL A 149 -31.95 16.52 -0.45
N ASN A 150 -31.54 15.54 0.36
CA ASN A 150 -30.91 15.75 1.65
C ASN A 150 -29.48 15.18 1.70
N ASN A 151 -28.50 16.07 1.92
CA ASN A 151 -27.08 15.72 2.06
C ASN A 151 -26.82 14.68 3.17
N VAL A 152 -27.64 14.67 4.22
CA VAL A 152 -27.50 13.72 5.33
C VAL A 152 -27.80 12.28 4.87
N GLN A 153 -28.80 12.09 4.01
CA GLN A 153 -29.15 10.76 3.48
C GLN A 153 -28.04 10.22 2.57
N LEU A 154 -27.44 11.09 1.73
CA LEU A 154 -26.29 10.73 0.91
C LEU A 154 -25.11 10.27 1.78
N CYS A 155 -24.78 11.04 2.82
CA CYS A 155 -23.68 10.73 3.73
C CYS A 155 -23.91 9.43 4.49
N LEU A 156 -25.10 9.22 5.06
CA LEU A 156 -25.42 7.98 5.78
C LEU A 156 -25.34 6.76 4.86
N THR A 157 -25.85 6.88 3.64
CA THR A 157 -25.80 5.79 2.65
C THR A 157 -24.36 5.45 2.28
N LEU A 158 -23.55 6.46 1.98
CA LEU A 158 -22.14 6.25 1.62
C LEU A 158 -21.30 5.75 2.79
N ALA A 159 -21.56 6.25 4.01
CA ALA A 159 -20.92 5.75 5.21
C ALA A 159 -21.27 4.27 5.42
N ALA A 160 -22.55 3.89 5.31
CA ALA A 160 -22.99 2.51 5.41
C ALA A 160 -22.35 1.61 4.34
N LEU A 161 -22.29 2.05 3.08
CA LEU A 161 -21.62 1.30 2.01
C LEU A 161 -20.11 1.16 2.24
N SER A 162 -19.45 2.22 2.71
CA SER A 162 -18.00 2.20 2.99
C SER A 162 -17.65 1.30 4.19
N LEU A 163 -18.47 1.32 5.24
CA LEU A 163 -18.35 0.44 6.40
C LEU A 163 -18.69 -1.01 6.02
N GLY A 164 -19.70 -1.20 5.17
CA GLY A 164 -20.05 -2.50 4.60
C GLY A 164 -18.93 -3.10 3.76
N LEU A 165 -18.24 -2.29 2.95
CA LEU A 165 -17.05 -2.70 2.21
C LEU A 165 -15.95 -3.18 3.15
N TRP A 166 -15.63 -2.39 4.19
CA TRP A 166 -14.64 -2.78 5.19
C TRP A 166 -15.05 -4.07 5.91
N TRP A 167 -16.30 -4.18 6.36
CA TRP A 167 -16.82 -5.35 7.05
C TRP A 167 -16.78 -6.62 6.19
N THR A 168 -17.08 -6.49 4.89
CA THR A 168 -17.20 -7.63 3.96
C THR A 168 -15.85 -8.12 3.45
N PHE A 169 -14.94 -7.21 3.09
CA PHE A 169 -13.71 -7.57 2.38
C PHE A 169 -12.45 -7.56 3.25
N ASP A 170 -12.47 -6.89 4.39
CA ASP A 170 -11.28 -6.68 5.22
C ASP A 170 -11.48 -7.20 6.67
N ARG A 171 -12.43 -6.62 7.41
CA ARG A 171 -12.75 -6.98 8.81
C ARG A 171 -11.56 -6.90 9.79
N SER A 172 -10.45 -6.26 9.40
CA SER A 172 -9.27 -6.02 10.26
C SER A 172 -9.38 -4.73 11.06
N ARG A 173 -8.73 -4.68 12.23
CA ARG A 173 -8.67 -3.46 13.05
C ARG A 173 -7.68 -2.47 12.45
N SER A 174 -6.55 -2.96 11.94
CA SER A 174 -5.56 -2.18 11.22
C SER A 174 -6.16 -1.50 9.99
N GLY A 175 -7.03 -2.20 9.25
CA GLY A 175 -7.70 -1.64 8.08
C GLY A 175 -8.73 -0.57 8.43
N PHE A 176 -9.48 -0.77 9.51
CA PHE A 176 -10.38 0.27 10.01
C PHE A 176 -9.60 1.52 10.43
N GLY A 177 -8.57 1.35 11.25
CA GLY A 177 -7.75 2.45 11.77
C GLY A 177 -7.06 3.22 10.65
N LEU A 178 -6.38 2.53 9.74
CA LEU A 178 -5.68 3.15 8.62
C LEU A 178 -6.61 3.77 7.59
N GLY A 179 -7.77 3.14 7.34
CA GLY A 179 -8.82 3.74 6.51
C GLY A 179 -9.31 5.05 7.10
N LEU A 180 -9.56 5.09 8.41
CA LEU A 180 -10.02 6.29 9.12
C LEU A 180 -8.98 7.40 9.13
N THR A 181 -7.71 7.08 9.42
CA THR A 181 -6.62 8.07 9.37
C THR A 181 -6.43 8.61 7.96
N THR A 182 -6.48 7.75 6.95
CA THR A 182 -6.39 8.18 5.55
C THR A 182 -7.53 9.10 5.18
N ALA A 183 -8.76 8.78 5.57
CA ALA A 183 -9.92 9.62 5.34
C ALA A 183 -9.79 11.00 6.00
N PHE A 184 -9.34 11.05 7.25
CA PHE A 184 -9.13 12.30 7.97
C PHE A 184 -8.04 13.16 7.32
N PHE A 185 -6.85 12.62 7.05
CA PHE A 185 -5.77 13.39 6.45
C PHE A 185 -6.09 13.82 5.01
N ALA A 186 -6.67 12.93 4.20
CA ALA A 186 -7.02 13.27 2.82
C ALA A 186 -8.11 14.35 2.76
N THR A 187 -9.10 14.30 3.65
CA THR A 187 -10.13 15.37 3.72
C THR A 187 -9.56 16.69 4.22
N LEU A 188 -8.66 16.67 5.21
CA LEU A 188 -7.98 17.87 5.68
C LEU A 188 -7.12 18.50 4.59
N ILE A 189 -6.31 17.69 3.88
CA ILE A 189 -5.49 18.14 2.75
C ILE A 189 -6.41 18.74 1.68
N THR A 190 -7.47 18.03 1.28
CA THR A 190 -8.45 18.53 0.30
C THR A 190 -9.03 19.88 0.73
N GLN A 191 -9.42 20.00 2.00
CA GLN A 191 -9.96 21.23 2.58
C GLN A 191 -8.95 22.39 2.51
N LEU A 192 -7.68 22.13 2.82
CA LEU A 192 -6.62 23.14 2.71
C LEU A 192 -6.39 23.56 1.26
N LEU A 193 -6.42 22.63 0.30
CA LEU A 193 -6.24 22.96 -1.11
C LEU A 193 -7.40 23.82 -1.65
N VAL A 194 -8.63 23.52 -1.23
CA VAL A 194 -9.81 24.33 -1.57
C VAL A 194 -9.72 25.72 -0.93
N TYR A 195 -9.32 25.80 0.34
CA TYR A 195 -9.17 27.06 1.05
C TYR A 195 -8.11 27.98 0.42
N ASN A 196 -6.99 27.42 -0.05
CA ASN A 196 -5.93 28.15 -0.74
C ASN A 196 -6.25 28.44 -2.23
N GLY A 197 -7.42 28.02 -2.73
CA GLY A 197 -7.84 28.25 -4.12
C GLY A 197 -7.08 27.41 -5.17
N ILE A 198 -6.25 26.45 -4.74
CA ILE A 198 -5.49 25.55 -5.64
C ILE A 198 -6.41 24.56 -6.32
N TYR A 199 -7.50 24.15 -5.65
CA TYR A 199 -8.47 23.21 -6.17
C TYR A 199 -9.90 23.75 -6.03
N GLN A 200 -10.67 23.74 -7.11
CA GLN A 200 -12.06 24.19 -7.12
C GLN A 200 -12.98 23.03 -7.51
N PHE A 201 -13.98 22.77 -6.66
CA PHE A 201 -15.05 21.86 -7.04
C PHE A 201 -16.02 22.58 -8.00
N PRO A 202 -16.48 21.95 -9.08
CA PRO A 202 -17.23 22.68 -10.11
C PRO A 202 -18.70 22.99 -9.74
N SER A 203 -19.10 22.82 -8.48
CA SER A 203 -20.36 23.39 -7.99
C SER A 203 -20.28 23.77 -6.51
N PRO A 204 -20.74 24.98 -6.11
CA PRO A 204 -20.73 25.42 -4.74
C PRO A 204 -21.91 24.80 -3.97
N GLN A 205 -21.63 23.94 -3.01
CA GLN A 205 -22.62 23.60 -1.97
C GLN A 205 -22.09 24.07 -0.62
N LEU A 206 -23.00 24.59 0.22
CA LEU A 206 -22.72 25.12 1.55
C LEU A 206 -21.99 24.07 2.41
N GLY A 207 -20.71 24.32 2.67
CA GLY A 207 -19.81 23.43 3.41
C GLY A 207 -18.58 23.09 2.57
N TYR A 208 -17.43 23.63 2.95
CA TYR A 208 -16.18 23.63 2.16
C TYR A 208 -15.61 22.24 1.78
N VAL A 209 -16.16 21.11 2.25
CA VAL A 209 -15.87 19.76 1.76
C VAL A 209 -17.17 19.06 1.38
N ARG A 210 -17.21 18.42 0.21
CA ARG A 210 -18.32 17.53 -0.14
C ARG A 210 -18.41 16.42 0.88
N SER A 211 -19.52 16.37 1.59
CA SER A 211 -19.72 15.52 2.78
C SER A 211 -19.59 14.02 2.53
N TRP A 212 -19.49 13.60 1.25
CA TRP A 212 -19.18 12.25 0.82
C TRP A 212 -17.69 11.91 0.67
N LEU A 213 -16.79 12.89 0.52
CA LEU A 213 -15.34 12.69 0.34
C LEU A 213 -14.70 11.81 1.43
N PRO A 214 -14.99 12.01 2.73
CA PRO A 214 -14.42 11.15 3.77
C PRO A 214 -14.72 9.67 3.56
N CYS A 215 -15.94 9.33 3.12
CA CYS A 215 -16.35 7.93 2.89
C CYS A 215 -15.60 7.31 1.70
N ILE A 216 -15.29 8.11 0.67
CA ILE A 216 -14.52 7.67 -0.48
C ILE A 216 -13.06 7.46 -0.12
N PHE A 217 -12.45 8.38 0.62
CA PHE A 217 -11.08 8.19 1.07
C PHE A 217 -10.94 7.02 2.04
N PHE A 218 -11.93 6.79 2.91
CA PHE A 218 -11.97 5.61 3.77
C PHE A 218 -12.00 4.32 2.95
N SER A 219 -12.98 4.18 2.05
CA SER A 219 -13.14 2.99 1.21
C SER A 219 -11.96 2.77 0.25
N GLY A 220 -11.37 3.84 -0.26
CA GLY A 220 -10.15 3.79 -1.06
C GLY A 220 -8.94 3.32 -0.26
N GLY A 221 -8.76 3.84 0.96
CA GLY A 221 -7.70 3.42 1.87
C GLY A 221 -7.79 1.93 2.21
N VAL A 222 -8.99 1.44 2.53
CA VAL A 222 -9.25 0.00 2.77
C VAL A 222 -8.96 -0.83 1.52
N THR A 223 -9.40 -0.38 0.34
CA THR A 223 -9.19 -1.10 -0.94
C THR A 223 -7.71 -1.19 -1.31
N VAL A 224 -6.95 -0.11 -1.15
CA VAL A 224 -5.51 -0.12 -1.44
C VAL A 224 -4.73 -0.92 -0.40
N GLY A 225 -5.06 -0.79 0.88
CA GLY A 225 -4.47 -1.61 1.94
C GLY A 225 -4.68 -3.10 1.70
N ASN A 226 -5.86 -3.44 1.19
CA ASN A 226 -6.24 -4.75 0.72
C ASN A 226 -5.35 -5.26 -0.44
N ILE A 227 -5.06 -4.43 -1.43
CA ILE A 227 -4.11 -4.76 -2.51
C ILE A 227 -2.70 -4.93 -1.96
N GLY A 228 -2.29 -4.04 -1.05
CA GLY A 228 -1.00 -4.08 -0.37
C GLY A 228 -0.74 -5.40 0.37
N ARG A 229 -1.73 -5.90 1.10
CA ARG A 229 -1.70 -7.22 1.74
C ARG A 229 -1.53 -8.35 0.74
N GLN A 230 -2.24 -8.32 -0.39
CA GLN A 230 -2.09 -9.37 -1.42
C GLN A 230 -0.72 -9.38 -2.04
N LEU A 231 -0.17 -8.21 -2.31
CA LEU A 231 1.17 -8.08 -2.85
C LEU A 231 2.21 -8.51 -1.81
N ALA A 232 1.88 -8.45 -0.51
CA ALA A 232 2.74 -8.81 0.60
C ALA A 232 2.86 -10.32 0.86
N MET A 233 1.81 -11.07 0.57
CA MET A 233 1.77 -12.55 0.56
C MET A 233 2.68 -13.13 -0.51
#